data_AF-A0A848DDI2-F1
#
_entry.id   AF-A0A848DDI2-F1
#
_cell.length_a   1.000
_cell.length_b   1.000
_cell.length_c   1.000
_cell.angle_alpha   90.00
_cell.angle_beta   90.00
_cell.angle_gamma   90.00
#
_symmetry.space_group_name_H-M   'P 1'
#
loop_
_entity.id
_entity.type
_entity.pdbx_description
1 polymer ?
#
loop_
_entity_poly.entity_id
_entity_poly.type
_entity_poly.pdbx_seq_one_letter_code
_entity_poly.pdbx_strand_id
1 'polypeptide(L)'
;MSVGTTARRGAGLLGTVARVIGTAIALVLVLHIVLTLLDANPANGLTIFVANLAAQFNLGLDDLFLPDEPKLAVTLNYGVAAAIWFAITAVVVRIVRRLG
;
A
#
# COMPACT_ATOMS: atom_id res chain seq x y z
N MET A 1 34.99 8.00 20.17
CA MET A 1 33.77 7.18 20.06
C MET A 1 32.67 8.00 19.36
N SER A 2 32.61 8.03 18.03
CA SER A 2 31.61 8.82 17.25
C SER A 2 30.64 7.95 16.41
N VAL A 3 30.76 6.63 16.49
CA VAL A 3 30.01 5.69 15.62
C VAL A 3 28.53 5.58 16.02
N GLY A 4 28.16 5.97 17.25
CA GLY A 4 26.81 5.80 17.78
C GLY A 4 25.75 6.81 17.30
N THR A 5 26.15 8.02 16.89
CA THR A 5 25.22 9.11 16.54
C THR A 5 24.82 9.12 15.06
N THR A 6 25.76 8.78 14.17
CA THR A 6 25.52 8.77 12.71
C THR A 6 24.68 7.56 12.29
N ALA A 7 24.95 6.38 12.84
CA ALA A 7 24.16 5.17 12.59
C ALA A 7 22.71 5.32 13.08
N ARG A 8 22.51 5.97 14.24
CA ARG A 8 21.18 6.21 14.83
C ARG A 8 20.36 7.22 14.02
N ARG A 9 20.98 8.26 13.47
CA ARG A 9 20.32 9.20 12.55
C ARG A 9 19.99 8.56 11.20
N GLY A 10 20.89 7.75 10.66
CA GLY A 10 20.66 7.01 9.41
C GLY A 10 19.49 6.02 9.51
N ALA A 11 19.43 5.26 10.61
CA ALA A 11 18.32 4.34 10.88
C ALA A 11 16.96 5.05 11.03
N GLY A 12 16.93 6.23 11.67
CA GLY A 12 15.70 7.02 11.81
C GLY A 12 15.16 7.58 10.48
N LEU A 13 16.06 8.02 9.60
CA LEU A 13 15.71 8.49 8.26
C LEU A 13 15.16 7.35 7.39
N LEU A 14 15.85 6.21 7.35
CA LEU A 14 15.39 5.03 6.60
C LEU A 14 14.03 4.54 7.10
N GLY A 15 13.83 4.52 8.41
CA GLY A 15 12.54 4.18 9.02
C GLY A 15 11.41 5.14 8.60
N THR A 16 11.70 6.44 8.56
CA THR A 16 10.72 7.45 8.14
C THR A 16 10.35 7.30 6.67
N VAL A 17 11.34 7.10 5.79
CA VAL A 17 11.13 6.89 4.36
C VAL A 17 10.31 5.63 4.09
N ALA A 18 10.66 4.51 4.73
CA ALA A 18 9.91 3.26 4.61
C ALA A 18 8.44 3.41 5.04
N ARG A 19 8.19 4.18 6.12
CA ARG A 19 6.84 4.49 6.57
C ARG A 19 6.05 5.29 5.54
N VAL A 20 6.65 6.32 4.96
CA VAL A 20 5.99 7.16 3.95
C VAL A 20 5.63 6.34 2.72
N ILE A 21 6.58 5.52 2.23
CA ILE A 21 6.37 4.66 1.07
C ILE A 21 5.25 3.64 1.33
N GLY A 22 5.30 2.93 2.46
CA GLY A 22 4.26 1.95 2.81
C GLY A 22 2.86 2.57 2.92
N THR A 23 2.77 3.76 3.53
CA THR A 23 1.50 4.51 3.64
C THR A 23 0.97 4.93 2.27
N ALA A 24 1.86 5.41 1.38
CA ALA A 24 1.47 5.82 0.03
C ALA A 24 0.94 4.64 -0.80
N ILE A 25 1.59 3.48 -0.72
CA ILE A 25 1.15 2.27 -1.43
C ILE A 25 -0.23 1.81 -0.92
N ALA A 26 -0.42 1.79 0.40
CA ALA A 26 -1.72 1.44 0.99
C ALA A 26 -2.84 2.38 0.50
N LEU A 27 -2.57 3.69 0.43
CA LEU A 27 -3.53 4.67 -0.08
C LEU A 27 -3.88 4.44 -1.55
N VAL A 28 -2.91 4.08 -2.40
CA VAL A 28 -3.15 3.77 -3.81
C VAL A 28 -4.09 2.58 -3.96
N LEU A 29 -3.88 1.50 -3.18
CA LEU A 29 -4.74 0.32 -3.23
C LEU A 29 -6.18 0.65 -2.78
N VAL A 30 -6.32 1.41 -1.69
CA VAL A 30 -7.65 1.87 -1.22
C VAL A 30 -8.31 2.76 -2.28
N LEU A 31 -7.56 3.66 -2.90
CA LEU A 31 -8.08 4.53 -3.96
C LEU A 31 -8.55 3.72 -5.17
N HIS A 32 -7.83 2.67 -5.57
CA HIS A 32 -8.25 1.76 -6.63
C HIS A 32 -9.59 1.10 -6.32
N ILE A 33 -9.76 0.57 -5.09
CA ILE A 33 -11.02 -0.04 -4.64
C ILE A 33 -12.16 0.98 -4.70
N VAL A 34 -11.95 2.18 -4.14
CA VAL A 34 -12.96 3.24 -4.13
C VAL A 34 -13.36 3.64 -5.55
N LEU A 35 -12.39 3.85 -6.45
CA LEU A 35 -12.66 4.18 -7.85
C LEU A 35 -13.48 3.08 -8.54
N THR A 36 -13.14 1.81 -8.32
CA THR A 36 -13.91 0.69 -8.89
C THR A 36 -15.32 0.60 -8.30
N LEU A 37 -15.49 0.82 -6.99
CA LEU A 37 -16.81 0.81 -6.33
C LEU A 37 -17.70 1.98 -6.77
N LEU A 38 -17.12 3.14 -7.06
CA LEU A 38 -17.82 4.32 -7.56
C LEU A 38 -18.10 4.27 -9.07
N ASP A 39 -17.80 3.16 -9.75
CA ASP A 39 -17.89 3.03 -11.21
C ASP A 39 -17.13 4.15 -11.94
N ALA A 40 -15.93 4.50 -11.43
CA ALA A 40 -15.09 5.51 -12.05
C ALA A 40 -14.79 5.13 -13.50
N ASN A 41 -14.88 6.12 -14.39
CA ASN A 41 -14.67 5.90 -15.82
C ASN A 41 -13.29 5.27 -16.07
N PRO A 42 -13.21 4.05 -16.63
CA PRO A 42 -11.94 3.37 -16.89
C PRO A 42 -11.11 4.03 -18.00
N ALA A 43 -11.71 4.90 -18.82
CA ALA A 43 -11.00 5.71 -19.81
C ALA A 43 -10.35 6.98 -19.21
N ASN A 44 -10.56 7.25 -17.91
CA ASN A 44 -9.93 8.38 -17.24
C ASN A 44 -8.45 8.06 -16.94
N GLY A 45 -7.55 8.98 -17.28
CA GLY A 45 -6.11 8.83 -17.03
C GLY A 45 -5.76 8.60 -15.56
N LEU A 46 -6.52 9.18 -14.62
CA LEU A 46 -6.33 8.95 -13.18
C LEU A 46 -6.69 7.51 -12.79
N THR A 47 -7.81 6.97 -13.29
CA THR A 47 -8.24 5.59 -13.02
C THR A 47 -7.20 4.60 -13.54
N ILE A 48 -6.71 4.80 -14.77
CA ILE A 48 -5.68 3.96 -15.39
C ILE A 48 -4.38 4.03 -14.58
N PHE A 49 -3.95 5.23 -14.20
CA PHE A 49 -2.74 5.42 -13.40
C PHE A 49 -2.82 4.68 -12.06
N VAL A 50 -3.93 4.83 -11.34
CA VAL A 50 -4.15 4.17 -10.04
C VAL A 50 -4.25 2.66 -10.22
N ALA A 51 -4.93 2.16 -11.25
CA ALA A 51 -5.03 0.73 -11.55
C ALA A 51 -3.67 0.10 -11.83
N ASN A 52 -2.82 0.76 -12.62
CA ASN A 52 -1.46 0.28 -12.92
C ASN A 52 -0.59 0.19 -11.67
N LEU A 53 -0.65 1.20 -10.79
CA LEU A 53 0.08 1.15 -9.53
C LEU A 53 -0.49 0.06 -8.61
N ALA A 54 -1.81 -0.07 -8.53
CA ALA A 54 -2.45 -1.10 -7.73
C ALA A 54 -2.04 -2.51 -8.18
N ALA A 55 -2.02 -2.78 -9.49
CA ALA A 55 -1.55 -4.04 -10.05
C ALA A 55 -0.09 -4.35 -9.64
N GLN A 56 0.78 -3.34 -9.68
CA GLN A 56 2.18 -3.52 -9.28
C GLN A 56 2.36 -3.80 -7.78
N PHE A 57 1.45 -3.29 -6.94
CA PHE A 57 1.52 -3.43 -5.49
C PHE A 57 0.53 -4.44 -4.89
N ASN A 58 -0.22 -5.18 -5.72
CA ASN A 58 -1.21 -6.14 -5.22
C ASN A 58 -0.55 -7.37 -4.53
N LEU A 59 0.77 -7.56 -4.73
CA LEU A 59 1.57 -8.68 -4.20
C LEU A 59 1.26 -10.07 -4.80
N GLY A 60 0.68 -10.12 -6.01
CA GLY A 60 0.20 -11.34 -6.68
C GLY A 60 -1.12 -11.90 -6.12
N LEU A 61 -1.94 -11.07 -5.49
CA LEU A 61 -3.21 -11.41 -4.85
C LEU A 61 -4.44 -11.07 -5.69
N ASP A 62 -4.28 -10.60 -6.93
CA ASP A 62 -5.38 -10.24 -7.85
C ASP A 62 -6.33 -11.38 -8.19
N ASP A 63 -5.85 -12.62 -8.13
CA ASP A 63 -6.62 -13.84 -8.41
C ASP A 63 -6.85 -14.70 -7.15
N LEU A 64 -6.70 -14.13 -5.95
CA LEU A 64 -6.85 -14.88 -4.69
C LEU A 64 -8.29 -15.40 -4.48
N PHE A 65 -9.26 -14.60 -4.90
CA PHE A 65 -10.69 -14.90 -4.90
C PHE A 65 -11.25 -14.69 -6.30
N LEU A 66 -11.95 -15.70 -6.82
CA LEU A 66 -12.62 -15.65 -8.14
C LEU A 66 -14.14 -15.75 -7.98
N PRO A 67 -14.82 -14.72 -7.43
CA PRO A 67 -16.27 -14.67 -7.44
C PRO A 67 -16.80 -14.34 -8.85
N ASP A 68 -18.03 -14.77 -9.14
CA ASP A 68 -18.70 -14.51 -10.43
C ASP A 68 -18.95 -13.01 -10.68
N GLU A 69 -19.06 -12.22 -9.60
CA GLU A 69 -19.27 -10.78 -9.64
C GLU A 69 -17.94 -10.01 -9.68
N PRO A 70 -17.63 -9.28 -10.76
CA PRO A 70 -16.32 -8.66 -10.97
C PRO A 70 -16.00 -7.56 -9.96
N LYS A 71 -16.99 -6.82 -9.48
CA LYS A 71 -16.80 -5.81 -8.41
C LYS A 71 -16.42 -6.44 -7.08
N LEU A 72 -17.02 -7.59 -6.78
CA LEU A 72 -16.70 -8.37 -5.59
C LEU A 72 -15.27 -8.92 -5.68
N ALA A 73 -14.83 -9.38 -6.85
CA ALA A 73 -13.46 -9.84 -7.07
C ALA A 73 -12.45 -8.74 -6.75
N VAL A 74 -12.62 -7.54 -7.33
CA VAL A 74 -11.72 -6.41 -7.09
C VAL A 74 -11.71 -6.02 -5.61
N THR A 75 -12.90 -5.94 -4.99
CA THR A 75 -13.02 -5.54 -3.58
C THR A 75 -12.32 -6.54 -2.64
N LEU A 76 -12.47 -7.84 -2.88
CA LEU A 76 -11.85 -8.87 -2.04
C LEU A 76 -10.33 -8.95 -2.27
N ASN A 77 -9.88 -9.05 -3.51
CA ASN A 77 -8.47 -9.24 -3.85
C ASN A 77 -7.64 -8.00 -3.50
N TYR A 78 -8.05 -6.84 -3.99
CA TYR A 78 -7.35 -5.59 -3.68
C TYR A 78 -7.61 -5.15 -2.24
N GLY A 79 -8.74 -5.51 -1.63
CA GLY A 79 -9.02 -5.28 -0.21
C GLY A 79 -8.06 -6.03 0.71
N VAL A 80 -7.76 -7.29 0.42
CA VAL A 80 -6.74 -8.06 1.16
C VAL A 80 -5.35 -7.48 0.94
N ALA A 81 -5.00 -7.12 -0.31
CA ALA A 81 -3.72 -6.45 -0.59
C ALA A 81 -3.59 -5.14 0.21
N ALA A 82 -4.65 -4.32 0.26
CA ALA A 82 -4.69 -3.08 1.03
C ALA A 82 -4.53 -3.35 2.55
N ALA A 83 -5.21 -4.37 3.08
CA ALA A 83 -5.11 -4.76 4.48
C ALA A 83 -3.68 -5.21 4.85
N ILE A 84 -3.01 -5.97 3.98
CA ILE A 84 -1.62 -6.40 4.17
C ILE A 84 -0.70 -5.18 4.18
N TRP A 85 -0.83 -4.27 3.22
CA TRP A 85 -0.03 -3.03 3.21
C TRP A 85 -0.31 -2.13 4.42
N PHE A 86 -1.55 -2.07 4.90
CA PHE A 86 -1.89 -1.37 6.12
C PHE A 86 -1.23 -2.01 7.35
N ALA A 87 -1.25 -3.35 7.45
CA ALA A 87 -0.56 -4.08 8.51
C ALA A 87 0.96 -3.87 8.47
N ILE A 88 1.59 -3.96 7.29
CA ILE A 88 3.01 -3.66 7.08
C ILE A 88 3.32 -2.23 7.54
N THR A 89 2.50 -1.27 7.13
CA THR A 89 2.67 0.13 7.52
C THR A 89 2.56 0.30 9.04
N ALA A 90 1.56 -0.31 9.68
CA ALA A 90 1.38 -0.25 11.13
C ALA A 90 2.57 -0.86 11.90
N VAL A 91 3.10 -1.98 11.42
CA VAL A 91 4.31 -2.62 11.96
C VAL A 91 5.53 -1.70 11.81
N VAL A 92 5.74 -1.12 10.62
CA VAL A 92 6.84 -0.18 10.37
C VAL A 92 6.71 1.06 11.25
N VAL A 93 5.52 1.66 11.38
CA VAL A 93 5.26 2.81 12.27
C VAL A 93 5.64 2.46 13.71
N ARG A 94 5.25 1.27 14.18
CA ARG A 94 5.52 0.82 15.55
C ARG A 94 7.01 0.58 15.79
N ILE A 95 7.73 0.03 14.81
CA ILE A 95 9.18 -0.17 14.87
C ILE A 95 9.90 1.18 14.90
N VAL A 96 9.54 2.12 14.01
CA VAL A 96 10.14 3.46 13.96
C VAL A 96 9.94 4.22 15.28
N ARG A 97 8.74 4.16 15.86
CA ARG A 97 8.44 4.76 17.18
C ARG A 97 9.21 4.13 18.34
N ARG A 98 9.71 2.90 18.18
CA ARG A 98 10.51 2.20 19.20
C ARG A 98 12.01 2.40 19.04
N LEU A 99 12.46 2.71 17.82
CA LEU A 99 13.87 2.91 17.48
C LEU A 99 14.30 4.38 17.48
N GLY A 100 13.36 5.31 17.30
CA GLY A 100 13.52 6.74 17.60
C GLY A 100 13.42 7.01 19.08
#